data_AF-A0A1E1WB08-F1
#
_entry.id   AF-A0A1E1WB08-F1
#
_cell.length_a   1.000
_cell.length_b   1.000
_cell.length_c   1.000
_cell.angle_alpha   90.00
_cell.angle_beta   90.00
_cell.angle_gamma   90.00
#
_symmetry.space_group_name_H-M   'P 1'
#
loop_
_entity.id
_entity.type
_entity.pdbx_description
1 polymer ?
#
loop_
_entity_poly.entity_id
_entity_poly.type
_entity_poly.pdbx_seq_one_letter_code
_entity_poly.pdbx_strand_id
1 'polypeptide(L)'
;MNEEIDEYDIYHQDFTTVSEWEVFIARIEEVLNEWKLPKLKLGKPTKYTKKWVSKTENIRFHDQNFALSYHVLEPADGTNNAEETDNKSLFEDIQNGLWESTTNFMDDVDGSPFPVSSWYGLKRYLMLCSSTPLVEGSVIKLVMSSMNIAFANVDCGVPFFVKIREHWQHCYLGLYEDNEYKTSFDVIHLKRISNQCSHLSGLVSLFKSKIASPIALDAVIISAKLSYELKDFEYFSWKKTTQTNEFFDVKKLVELPFGAEKNPIQSALLNAIWPRFRESTIVDCSTYSDIDPLMAPNWTITLKMRENIVCQLSETIGKMMDLLDSTNLLMDTLGLSRSLGLINPLHKITEAPITISKLVKAAMGQSTNVTEFKGPISDDLLMPMLYYIFPDAVEDSVFNYPEHLEVEFKQAEGSESRLCGYVKTSPTGGLVW
;
A
#
# COMPACT_ATOMS: atom_id res chain seq x y z
N MET A 1 51.71 33.78 -64.21
CA MET A 1 50.57 32.88 -63.97
C MET A 1 50.26 33.08 -62.49
N ASN A 2 49.33 33.98 -62.21
CA ASN A 2 48.94 34.30 -60.83
C ASN A 2 47.88 33.28 -60.45
N GLU A 3 48.20 32.40 -59.51
CA GLU A 3 47.21 31.55 -58.86
C GLU A 3 46.45 32.44 -57.87
N GLU A 4 45.23 32.80 -58.25
CA GLU A 4 44.23 33.34 -57.34
C GLU A 4 43.92 32.22 -56.34
N ILE A 5 44.34 32.42 -55.09
CA ILE A 5 43.94 31.57 -53.97
C ILE A 5 42.49 31.96 -53.69
N ASP A 6 41.56 31.07 -54.06
CA ASP A 6 40.14 31.18 -53.72
C ASP A 6 39.97 31.32 -52.20
N GLU A 7 39.68 32.54 -51.75
CA GLU A 7 39.40 32.93 -50.36
C GLU A 7 38.00 32.49 -49.88
N TYR A 8 37.37 31.50 -50.53
CA TYR A 8 35.95 31.17 -50.36
C TYR A 8 35.61 30.09 -49.32
N ASP A 9 36.58 29.56 -48.57
CA ASP A 9 36.33 28.50 -47.56
C ASP A 9 36.67 28.93 -46.12
N ILE A 10 36.49 30.22 -45.78
CA ILE A 10 36.36 30.60 -44.37
C ILE A 10 34.94 30.26 -43.94
N TYR A 11 34.75 29.03 -43.44
CA TYR A 11 33.54 28.60 -42.76
C TYR A 11 33.29 29.53 -41.56
N HIS A 12 32.46 30.56 -41.76
CA HIS A 12 31.91 31.36 -40.67
C HIS A 12 30.92 30.49 -39.90
N GLN A 13 31.41 29.86 -38.83
CA GLN A 13 30.58 29.13 -37.90
C GLN A 13 29.80 30.16 -37.08
N ASP A 14 28.50 30.30 -37.34
CA ASP A 14 27.62 31.25 -36.65
C ASP A 14 27.40 30.83 -35.19
N PHE A 15 28.19 31.38 -34.27
CA PHE A 15 28.06 31.21 -32.82
C PHE A 15 26.88 32.00 -32.20
N THR A 16 26.03 32.60 -33.02
CA THR A 16 24.85 33.36 -32.59
C THR A 16 23.57 32.52 -32.58
N THR A 17 23.63 31.29 -33.11
CA THR A 17 22.52 30.34 -33.06
C THR A 17 22.48 29.66 -31.69
N VAL A 18 21.37 29.85 -30.96
CA VAL A 18 21.18 29.24 -29.64
C VAL A 18 21.20 27.72 -29.80
N SER A 19 22.10 27.05 -29.08
CA SER A 19 22.21 25.60 -29.12
C SER A 19 21.00 24.94 -28.45
N GLU A 20 20.62 23.74 -28.89
CA GLU A 20 19.55 22.97 -28.22
C GLU A 20 19.84 22.72 -26.74
N TRP A 21 21.12 22.67 -26.38
CA TRP A 21 21.59 22.56 -25.00
C TRP A 21 21.29 23.82 -24.16
N GLU A 22 21.53 25.01 -24.71
CA GLU A 22 21.18 26.28 -24.06
C GLU A 22 19.65 26.45 -23.95
N VAL A 23 18.89 26.05 -24.97
CA VAL A 23 17.42 26.05 -24.91
C VAL A 23 16.92 25.15 -23.78
N PHE A 24 17.53 23.98 -23.61
CA PHE A 24 17.18 23.05 -22.53
C PHE A 24 17.47 23.63 -21.14
N ILE A 25 18.64 24.26 -20.96
CA ILE A 25 19.01 24.93 -19.70
C ILE A 25 18.03 26.07 -19.43
N ALA A 26 17.79 26.95 -20.40
CA ALA A 26 16.88 28.08 -20.27
C ALA A 26 15.45 27.62 -19.91
N ARG A 27 14.98 26.50 -20.47
CA ARG A 27 13.67 25.94 -20.09
C ARG A 27 13.66 25.48 -18.64
N ILE A 28 14.69 24.78 -18.17
CA ILE A 28 14.78 24.38 -16.75
C ILE A 28 14.77 25.62 -15.86
N GLU A 29 15.53 26.65 -16.19
CA GLU A 29 15.58 27.91 -15.42
C GLU A 29 14.21 28.59 -15.35
N GLU A 30 13.46 28.61 -16.45
CA GLU A 30 12.11 29.14 -16.51
C GLU A 30 11.17 28.41 -15.54
N VAL A 31 11.21 27.07 -15.55
CA VAL A 31 10.39 26.23 -14.64
C VAL A 31 10.74 26.49 -13.17
N LEU A 32 12.04 26.56 -12.85
CA LEU A 32 12.49 26.83 -11.48
C LEU A 32 12.05 28.22 -10.99
N ASN A 33 12.08 29.22 -11.87
CA ASN A 33 11.63 30.57 -11.58
C ASN A 33 10.09 30.64 -11.42
N GLU A 34 9.33 29.96 -12.28
CA GLU A 34 7.87 29.85 -12.18
C GLU A 34 7.46 29.20 -10.85
N TRP A 35 8.18 28.16 -10.43
CA TRP A 35 7.92 27.46 -9.17
C TRP A 35 8.43 28.20 -7.94
N LYS A 36 9.08 29.36 -8.11
CA LYS A 36 9.62 30.21 -7.04
C LYS A 36 10.62 29.46 -6.12
N LEU A 37 11.48 28.65 -6.73
CA LEU A 37 12.50 27.86 -6.04
C LEU A 37 13.86 28.52 -5.74
N PRO A 38 14.13 29.83 -6.02
CA PRO A 38 15.33 30.49 -5.51
C PRO A 38 15.40 30.42 -3.98
N LYS A 39 16.62 30.26 -3.43
CA LYS A 39 16.89 30.13 -1.98
C LYS A 39 16.16 31.16 -1.12
N LEU A 40 16.16 32.42 -1.57
CA LEU A 40 15.56 33.57 -0.89
C LEU A 40 14.04 33.44 -0.65
N LYS A 41 13.34 32.55 -1.36
CA LYS A 41 11.88 32.39 -1.28
C LYS A 41 11.44 31.16 -0.50
N LEU A 42 12.36 30.34 0.00
CA LEU A 42 12.03 29.14 0.75
C LEU A 42 11.94 29.42 2.26
N GLY A 43 10.71 29.52 2.76
CA GLY A 43 10.44 29.56 4.21
C GLY A 43 10.56 28.18 4.88
N LYS A 44 10.89 28.19 6.19
CA LYS A 44 10.87 27.03 7.08
C LYS A 44 9.45 26.76 7.60
N PRO A 45 8.87 25.58 7.37
CA PRO A 45 7.74 25.12 8.16
C PRO A 45 8.23 24.26 9.33
N THR A 46 7.74 24.55 10.53
CA THR A 46 8.15 23.89 11.78
C THR A 46 7.61 22.47 11.91
N LYS A 47 6.55 22.13 11.17
CA LYS A 47 5.92 20.82 11.16
C LYS A 47 5.45 20.49 9.75
N TYR A 48 5.58 19.22 9.39
CA TYR A 48 5.15 18.69 8.11
C TYR A 48 4.05 17.66 8.32
N THR A 49 3.09 17.60 7.41
CA THR A 49 2.10 16.52 7.33
C THR A 49 2.73 15.31 6.63
N LYS A 50 2.04 14.17 6.59
CA LYS A 50 2.45 13.00 5.79
C LYS A 50 1.94 13.04 4.33
N LYS A 51 1.50 14.20 3.85
CA LYS A 51 0.94 14.36 2.50
C LYS A 51 1.95 15.04 1.59
N TRP A 52 2.20 14.42 0.44
CA TRP A 52 3.11 14.95 -0.58
C TRP A 52 2.33 15.71 -1.65
N VAL A 53 2.82 16.90 -1.98
CA VAL A 53 2.34 17.69 -3.12
C VAL A 53 3.38 17.63 -4.23
N SER A 54 2.95 17.30 -5.44
CA SER A 54 3.81 17.21 -6.62
C SER A 54 3.38 18.20 -7.71
N LYS A 55 4.34 18.95 -8.25
CA LYS A 55 4.18 19.71 -9.51
C LYS A 55 5.06 19.05 -10.57
N THR A 56 4.56 18.89 -11.78
CA THR A 56 5.32 18.23 -12.85
C THR A 56 5.20 19.02 -14.14
N GLU A 57 6.31 19.12 -14.86
CA GLU A 57 6.39 19.75 -16.16
C GLU A 57 7.25 18.93 -17.12
N ASN A 58 6.85 18.90 -18.39
CA ASN A 58 7.53 18.14 -19.43
C ASN A 58 8.46 19.04 -20.25
N ILE A 59 9.72 18.65 -20.35
CA ILE A 59 10.78 19.35 -21.07
C ILE A 59 11.29 18.41 -22.16
N ARG A 60 11.49 18.92 -23.37
CA ARG A 60 12.06 18.15 -24.48
C ARG A 60 13.53 18.50 -24.66
N PHE A 61 14.35 17.49 -24.89
CA PHE A 61 15.75 17.67 -25.26
C PHE A 61 16.14 16.58 -26.25
N HIS A 62 16.52 16.99 -27.46
CA HIS A 62 16.63 16.10 -28.63
C HIS A 62 15.35 15.24 -28.81
N ASP A 63 15.51 13.94 -29.10
CA ASP A 63 14.42 12.97 -29.23
C ASP A 63 13.92 12.41 -27.88
N GLN A 64 14.31 13.02 -26.75
CA GLN A 64 13.92 12.57 -25.42
C GLN A 64 13.00 13.56 -24.72
N ASN A 65 11.98 13.01 -24.05
CA ASN A 65 11.08 13.76 -23.19
C ASN A 65 11.49 13.52 -21.74
N PHE A 66 11.64 14.60 -21.00
CA PHE A 66 11.94 14.61 -19.57
C PHE A 66 10.74 15.17 -18.81
N ALA A 67 10.36 14.54 -17.71
CA ALA A 67 9.43 15.07 -16.73
C ALA A 67 10.24 15.60 -15.55
N LEU A 68 10.27 16.92 -15.39
CA LEU A 68 10.79 17.57 -14.19
C LEU A 68 9.64 17.65 -13.18
N SER A 69 9.87 17.16 -11.97
CA SER A 69 8.86 17.11 -10.91
C SER A 69 9.40 17.67 -9.60
N TYR A 70 8.64 18.57 -9.00
CA TYR A 70 8.91 19.13 -7.68
C TYR A 70 8.01 18.46 -6.65
N HIS A 71 8.64 17.84 -5.65
CA HIS A 71 7.95 17.17 -4.56
C HIS A 71 8.23 17.90 -3.25
N VAL A 72 7.15 18.26 -2.55
CA VAL A 72 7.21 18.91 -1.23
C VAL A 72 6.24 18.23 -0.28
N LEU A 73 6.73 17.97 0.92
CA LEU A 73 5.90 17.56 2.04
C LEU A 73 5.11 18.77 2.53
N GLU A 74 3.79 18.65 2.59
CA GLU A 74 2.90 19.76 2.94
C GLU A 74 3.16 20.22 4.39
N PRO A 75 3.33 21.52 4.66
CA PRO A 75 3.48 22.01 6.01
C PRO A 75 2.15 21.86 6.77
N ALA A 76 2.19 21.43 8.03
CA ALA A 76 1.00 21.44 8.87
C ALA A 76 0.64 22.90 9.20
N ASP A 77 -0.60 23.31 8.95
CA ASP A 77 -1.12 24.69 8.99
C ASP A 77 -0.57 25.57 10.14
N GLY A 78 -0.23 26.82 9.81
CA GLY A 78 -0.43 27.96 10.72
C GLY A 78 0.78 28.71 11.29
N THR A 79 2.03 28.37 10.96
CA THR A 79 3.20 29.17 11.39
C THR A 79 4.07 29.54 10.20
N ASN A 80 3.58 30.45 9.37
CA ASN A 80 4.44 31.28 8.52
C ASN A 80 5.07 32.36 9.40
N ASN A 81 5.89 31.97 10.37
CA ASN A 81 6.88 32.90 10.92
C ASN A 81 7.99 32.96 9.88
N ALA A 82 7.76 33.75 8.84
CA ALA A 82 8.79 34.19 7.93
C ALA A 82 9.68 35.20 8.69
N GLU A 83 10.41 34.70 9.69
CA GLU A 83 11.63 35.38 10.09
C GLU A 83 12.66 35.02 9.02
N GLU A 84 13.07 36.04 8.27
CA GLU A 84 14.16 36.01 7.30
C GLU A 84 15.46 35.66 8.02
N THR A 85 15.63 34.40 8.41
CA THR A 85 16.88 33.92 9.00
C THR A 85 17.51 32.90 8.06
N ASP A 86 18.49 33.41 7.32
CA ASP A 86 19.77 32.83 6.91
C ASP A 86 19.73 31.45 6.21
N ASN A 87 20.38 31.34 5.04
CA ASN A 87 20.46 30.14 4.19
C ASN A 87 20.89 28.84 4.93
N LYS A 88 21.56 28.97 6.08
CA LYS A 88 21.90 27.88 7.04
C LYS A 88 20.70 27.02 7.43
N SER A 89 19.52 27.65 7.44
CA SER A 89 18.19 27.09 7.54
C SER A 89 17.95 25.75 6.83
N LEU A 90 18.17 25.70 5.52
CA LEU A 90 17.79 24.55 4.69
C LEU A 90 18.82 23.44 4.76
N PHE A 91 20.09 23.82 4.89
CA PHE A 91 21.17 22.87 5.06
C PHE A 91 21.05 22.10 6.38
N GLU A 92 20.77 22.79 7.49
CA GLU A 92 20.51 22.16 8.78
C GLU A 92 19.31 21.19 8.69
N ASP A 93 18.26 21.55 7.96
CA ASP A 93 17.12 20.67 7.71
C ASP A 93 17.50 19.41 6.91
N ILE A 94 18.35 19.53 5.88
CA ILE A 94 18.85 18.38 5.10
C ILE A 94 19.75 17.50 5.97
N GLN A 95 20.65 18.10 6.76
CA GLN A 95 21.53 17.36 7.65
C GLN A 95 20.76 16.62 8.74
N ASN A 96 19.81 17.28 9.38
CA ASN A 96 18.94 16.66 10.38
C ASN A 96 18.09 15.56 9.75
N GLY A 97 17.53 15.82 8.58
CA GLY A 97 16.78 14.83 7.80
C GLY A 97 17.62 13.59 7.47
N LEU A 98 18.86 13.77 7.03
CA LEU A 98 19.77 12.65 6.74
C LEU A 98 20.00 11.79 7.99
N TRP A 99 20.17 12.40 9.16
CA TRP A 99 20.32 11.67 10.42
C TRP A 99 19.03 10.97 10.86
N GLU A 100 17.87 11.62 10.73
CA GLU A 100 16.57 11.03 11.03
C GLU A 100 16.25 9.85 10.09
N SER A 101 16.62 9.96 8.83
CA SER A 101 16.47 8.90 7.83
C SER A 101 17.24 7.64 8.20
N THR A 102 18.42 7.74 8.85
CA THR A 102 19.26 6.56 9.13
C THR A 102 18.53 5.44 9.89
N THR A 103 17.56 5.79 10.75
CA THR A 103 16.78 4.77 11.48
C THR A 103 15.73 4.11 10.59
N ASN A 104 15.19 4.84 9.63
CA ASN A 104 14.10 4.41 8.76
C ASN A 104 14.60 4.08 7.34
N PHE A 105 15.92 4.00 7.14
CA PHE A 105 16.55 3.89 5.84
C PHE A 105 16.10 2.60 5.13
N MET A 106 15.43 2.70 3.97
CA MET A 106 14.86 1.54 3.25
C MET A 106 13.66 0.87 3.94
N ASP A 107 13.05 1.51 4.96
CA ASP A 107 11.73 1.09 5.44
C ASP A 107 10.61 1.61 4.49
N ASP A 108 9.38 1.09 4.66
CA ASP A 108 8.27 1.30 3.73
C ASP A 108 7.99 2.78 3.39
N VAL A 109 7.43 2.98 2.20
CA VAL A 109 7.31 4.26 1.49
C VAL A 109 6.62 5.33 2.34
N ASP A 110 7.28 6.49 2.53
CA ASP A 110 6.79 7.67 3.25
C ASP A 110 5.65 8.42 2.49
N GLY A 111 4.89 7.70 1.66
CA GLY A 111 3.88 8.26 0.76
C GLY A 111 4.45 9.07 -0.42
N SER A 112 5.77 9.25 -0.50
CA SER A 112 6.44 9.95 -1.59
C SER A 112 6.50 9.10 -2.88
N PRO A 113 6.41 9.70 -4.07
CA PRO A 113 6.51 8.96 -5.34
C PRO A 113 7.87 8.28 -5.58
N PHE A 114 8.93 8.79 -4.96
CA PHE A 114 10.29 8.27 -5.12
C PHE A 114 10.93 7.95 -3.76
N PRO A 115 11.74 6.90 -3.65
CA PRO A 115 12.30 6.46 -2.37
C PRO A 115 13.43 7.37 -1.85
N VAL A 116 13.90 8.33 -2.65
CA VAL A 116 14.99 9.27 -2.29
C VAL A 116 14.67 10.14 -1.07
N SER A 117 13.38 10.42 -0.84
CA SER A 117 12.88 11.11 0.36
C SER A 117 13.22 10.31 1.62
N SER A 118 12.88 9.02 1.64
CA SER A 118 13.14 8.09 2.74
C SER A 118 14.63 7.80 2.88
N TRP A 119 15.38 7.68 1.77
CA TRP A 119 16.82 7.38 1.83
C TRP A 119 17.65 8.53 2.39
N TYR A 120 17.35 9.76 2.01
CA TYR A 120 18.13 10.94 2.39
C TYR A 120 17.41 11.85 3.39
N GLY A 121 16.21 11.47 3.84
CA GLY A 121 15.40 12.25 4.80
C GLY A 121 14.93 13.59 4.25
N LEU A 122 14.67 13.67 2.96
CA LEU A 122 14.35 14.92 2.28
C LEU A 122 12.87 15.23 2.41
N LYS A 123 12.56 16.46 2.81
CA LYS A 123 11.19 16.99 2.89
C LYS A 123 10.76 17.71 1.60
N ARG A 124 11.74 18.10 0.78
CA ARG A 124 11.59 18.79 -0.50
C ARG A 124 12.69 18.30 -1.44
N TYR A 125 12.32 17.94 -2.67
CA TYR A 125 13.30 17.56 -3.69
C TYR A 125 12.74 17.78 -5.10
N LEU A 126 13.65 17.93 -6.06
CA LEU A 126 13.35 17.94 -7.49
C LEU A 126 13.77 16.60 -8.09
N MET A 127 12.96 16.06 -8.99
CA MET A 127 13.23 14.81 -9.68
C MET A 127 13.04 15.00 -11.19
N LEU A 128 14.09 14.74 -11.94
CA LEU A 128 14.08 14.69 -13.40
C LEU A 128 14.03 13.22 -13.85
N CYS A 129 12.93 12.84 -14.50
CA CYS A 129 12.75 11.51 -15.06
C CYS A 129 12.69 11.59 -16.59
N SER A 130 13.55 10.87 -17.29
CA SER A 130 13.38 10.68 -18.73
C SER A 130 12.29 9.62 -19.01
N SER A 131 11.52 9.79 -20.07
CA SER A 131 10.59 8.76 -20.55
C SER A 131 11.33 7.49 -20.96
N THR A 132 12.52 7.63 -21.56
CA THR A 132 13.39 6.51 -21.94
C THR A 132 14.52 6.33 -20.90
N PRO A 133 14.95 5.09 -20.62
CA PRO A 133 15.98 4.86 -19.61
C PRO A 133 17.34 5.45 -20.05
N LEU A 134 17.95 6.25 -19.17
CA LEU A 134 19.26 6.86 -19.41
C LEU A 134 20.38 5.88 -19.05
N VAL A 135 20.90 5.14 -20.03
CA VAL A 135 21.97 4.15 -19.80
C VAL A 135 23.35 4.70 -20.17
N GLU A 136 23.41 5.60 -21.15
CA GLU A 136 24.68 6.10 -21.68
C GLU A 136 25.33 7.14 -20.76
N GLY A 137 26.59 6.92 -20.39
CA GLY A 137 27.30 7.77 -19.43
C GLY A 137 27.56 9.20 -19.93
N SER A 138 27.72 9.40 -21.24
CA SER A 138 27.88 10.72 -21.88
C SER A 138 26.62 11.57 -21.68
N VAL A 139 25.45 11.01 -22.02
CA VAL A 139 24.14 11.65 -21.89
C VAL A 139 23.82 11.95 -20.43
N ILE A 140 24.08 11.00 -19.52
CA ILE A 140 23.88 11.21 -18.07
C ILE A 140 24.71 12.41 -17.59
N LYS A 141 26.00 12.47 -17.96
CA LYS A 141 26.87 13.60 -17.57
C LYS A 141 26.40 14.91 -18.18
N LEU A 142 25.95 14.89 -19.43
CA LEU A 142 25.39 16.07 -20.10
C LEU A 142 24.17 16.60 -19.34
N VAL A 143 23.17 15.75 -19.08
CA VAL A 143 21.96 16.12 -18.35
C VAL A 143 22.28 16.62 -16.93
N MET A 144 23.16 15.92 -16.21
CA MET A 144 23.62 16.35 -14.88
C MET A 144 24.30 17.72 -14.94
N SER A 145 25.14 17.98 -15.96
CA SER A 145 25.80 19.27 -16.13
C SER A 145 24.83 20.39 -16.47
N SER A 146 23.86 20.15 -17.36
CA SER A 146 22.80 21.11 -17.70
C SER A 146 22.00 21.50 -16.47
N MET A 147 21.61 20.51 -15.66
CA MET A 147 20.88 20.73 -14.43
C MET A 147 21.72 21.53 -13.43
N ASN A 148 23.00 21.20 -13.26
CA ASN A 148 23.88 21.92 -12.35
C ASN A 148 24.06 23.39 -12.76
N ILE A 149 24.14 23.69 -14.06
CA ILE A 149 24.24 25.06 -14.58
C ILE A 149 22.95 25.84 -14.33
N ALA A 150 21.80 25.27 -14.70
CA ALA A 150 20.50 25.92 -14.48
C ALA A 150 20.27 26.25 -13.00
N PHE A 151 20.66 25.34 -12.11
CA PHE A 151 20.50 25.50 -10.66
C PHE A 151 21.44 26.55 -10.08
N ALA A 152 22.69 26.60 -10.56
CA ALA A 152 23.64 27.64 -10.18
C ALA A 152 23.16 29.03 -10.64
N ASN A 153 22.59 29.13 -11.85
CA ASN A 153 22.09 30.39 -12.40
C ASN A 153 20.86 30.93 -11.63
N VAL A 154 19.95 30.04 -11.20
CA VAL A 154 18.74 30.41 -10.45
C VAL A 154 19.00 30.52 -8.93
N ASP A 155 20.17 30.10 -8.47
CA ASP A 155 20.52 29.94 -7.05
C ASP A 155 19.45 29.11 -6.30
N CYS A 156 19.20 27.91 -6.81
CA CYS A 156 18.17 27.02 -6.27
C CYS A 156 18.64 26.33 -4.99
N GLY A 157 17.82 26.41 -3.93
CA GLY A 157 18.11 25.88 -2.60
C GLY A 157 17.57 24.48 -2.32
N VAL A 158 17.22 23.73 -3.37
CA VAL A 158 16.54 22.43 -3.23
C VAL A 158 17.39 21.32 -3.84
N PRO A 159 17.60 20.19 -3.15
CA PRO A 159 18.26 19.03 -3.73
C PRO A 159 17.54 18.54 -4.99
N PHE A 160 18.28 18.30 -6.06
CA PHE A 160 17.74 17.70 -7.27
C PHE A 160 18.29 16.30 -7.50
N PHE A 161 17.51 15.48 -8.20
CA PHE A 161 17.83 14.13 -8.56
C PHE A 161 17.51 13.88 -10.03
N VAL A 162 18.35 13.11 -10.70
CA VAL A 162 18.11 12.59 -12.04
C VAL A 162 17.99 11.08 -11.93
N LYS A 163 16.89 10.54 -12.45
CA LYS A 163 16.69 9.08 -12.54
C LYS A 163 17.51 8.53 -13.69
N ILE A 164 18.43 7.62 -13.38
CA ILE A 164 19.34 7.00 -14.34
C ILE A 164 19.08 5.50 -14.47
N ARG A 165 19.63 4.89 -15.51
CA ARG A 165 19.47 3.47 -15.86
C ARG A 165 18.02 3.08 -16.10
N GLU A 166 17.74 1.80 -15.94
CA GLU A 166 16.41 1.22 -16.07
C GLU A 166 15.47 1.72 -14.96
N HIS A 167 14.22 1.99 -15.33
CA HIS A 167 13.26 2.61 -14.44
C HIS A 167 12.91 1.78 -13.19
N TRP A 168 13.09 0.46 -13.26
CA TRP A 168 12.87 -0.48 -12.16
C TRP A 168 14.04 -0.57 -11.17
N GLN A 169 15.24 -0.09 -11.54
CA GLN A 169 16.45 -0.22 -10.70
C GLN A 169 16.56 0.84 -9.60
N HIS A 170 15.67 1.84 -9.57
CA HIS A 170 15.68 2.92 -8.58
C HIS A 170 17.07 3.57 -8.40
N CYS A 171 17.79 3.80 -9.50
CA CYS A 171 19.09 4.46 -9.49
C CYS A 171 18.94 5.96 -9.70
N TYR A 172 19.46 6.75 -8.77
CA TYR A 172 19.36 8.21 -8.78
C TYR A 172 20.73 8.83 -8.57
N LEU A 173 21.00 9.92 -9.29
CA LEU A 173 22.12 10.81 -9.05
C LEU A 173 21.57 12.16 -8.63
N GLY A 174 22.01 12.67 -7.49
CA GLY A 174 21.54 13.95 -6.99
C GLY A 174 22.66 14.86 -6.52
N LEU A 175 22.35 16.14 -6.45
CA LEU A 175 23.27 17.17 -6.02
C LEU A 175 22.50 18.27 -5.32
N TYR A 176 23.13 18.80 -4.27
CA TYR A 176 22.71 19.98 -3.57
C TYR A 176 23.92 20.89 -3.40
N GLU A 177 23.77 22.15 -3.76
CA GLU A 177 24.84 23.14 -3.68
C GLU A 177 24.32 24.37 -2.94
N ASP A 178 24.97 24.65 -1.82
CA ASP A 178 24.85 25.91 -1.10
C ASP A 178 26.13 26.73 -1.24
N ASN A 179 26.13 27.99 -0.81
CA ASN A 179 27.28 28.89 -0.98
C ASN A 179 28.58 28.35 -0.36
N GLU A 180 28.47 27.52 0.68
CA GLU A 180 29.62 26.96 1.41
C GLU A 180 29.80 25.45 1.22
N TYR A 181 28.74 24.72 0.88
CA TYR A 181 28.72 23.26 0.91
C TYR A 181 28.15 22.66 -0.36
N LYS A 182 28.77 21.57 -0.81
CA LYS A 182 28.27 20.73 -1.90
C LYS A 182 28.04 19.32 -1.39
N THR A 183 26.81 18.85 -1.51
CA THR A 183 26.42 17.49 -1.14
C THR A 183 26.07 16.71 -2.41
N SER A 184 26.76 15.59 -2.62
CA SER A 184 26.49 14.68 -3.74
C SER A 184 25.77 13.45 -3.23
N PHE A 185 24.65 13.12 -3.88
CA PHE A 185 23.82 11.96 -3.56
C PHE A 185 24.01 10.90 -4.65
N ASP A 186 24.83 9.90 -4.36
CA ASP A 186 25.19 8.85 -5.32
C ASP A 186 24.56 7.51 -4.95
N VAL A 187 23.73 6.96 -5.85
CA VAL A 187 23.27 5.56 -5.75
C VAL A 187 24.12 4.69 -6.66
N ILE A 188 24.83 3.71 -6.08
CA ILE A 188 25.64 2.75 -6.83
C ILE A 188 24.93 1.40 -6.85
N HIS A 189 24.59 0.93 -8.04
CA HIS A 189 24.07 -0.42 -8.24
C HIS A 189 25.19 -1.37 -8.69
N LEU A 190 25.49 -2.37 -7.86
CA LEU A 190 26.49 -3.40 -8.14
C LEU A 190 25.80 -4.72 -8.45
N LYS A 191 26.01 -5.26 -9.66
CA LYS A 191 25.48 -6.58 -10.05
C LYS A 191 26.08 -7.72 -9.21
N ARG A 192 27.32 -7.56 -8.75
CA ARG A 192 28.01 -8.49 -7.87
C ARG A 192 28.74 -7.69 -6.80
N ILE A 193 28.55 -8.07 -5.55
CA ILE A 193 29.23 -7.45 -4.41
C ILE A 193 30.69 -7.92 -4.44
N SER A 194 31.63 -6.96 -4.51
CA SER A 194 33.06 -7.23 -4.32
C SER A 194 33.33 -7.53 -2.84
N ASN A 195 34.34 -8.32 -2.53
CA ASN A 195 34.74 -8.60 -1.13
C ASN A 195 35.12 -7.31 -0.36
N GLN A 196 35.49 -6.24 -1.05
CA GLN A 196 35.73 -4.94 -0.40
C GLN A 196 34.44 -4.22 -0.01
N CYS A 197 33.30 -4.58 -0.60
CA CYS A 197 32.00 -3.97 -0.30
C CYS A 197 31.13 -4.86 0.60
N SER A 198 31.63 -6.01 1.06
CA SER A 198 30.90 -6.93 1.94
C SER A 198 31.05 -6.61 3.43
N HIS A 199 31.97 -5.72 3.79
CA HIS A 199 32.25 -5.35 5.18
C HIS A 199 32.28 -3.83 5.33
N LEU A 200 31.97 -3.35 6.53
CA LEU A 200 31.92 -1.93 6.82
C LEU A 200 33.27 -1.24 6.59
N SER A 201 34.37 -1.84 7.04
CA SER A 201 35.73 -1.30 6.85
C SER A 201 36.05 -1.01 5.38
N GLY A 202 35.66 -1.92 4.49
CA GLY A 202 35.87 -1.76 3.06
C GLY A 202 34.97 -0.68 2.44
N LEU A 203 33.71 -0.58 2.86
CA LEU A 203 32.81 0.52 2.46
C LEU A 203 33.33 1.90 2.90
N VAL A 204 33.86 2.00 4.12
CA VAL A 204 34.49 3.22 4.63
C VAL A 204 35.73 3.59 3.81
N SER A 205 36.56 2.60 3.44
CA SER A 205 37.71 2.85 2.57
C SER A 205 37.30 3.37 1.19
N LEU A 206 36.22 2.82 0.61
CA LEU A 206 35.67 3.26 -0.66
C LEU A 206 35.16 4.70 -0.55
N PHE A 207 34.42 5.01 0.51
CA PHE A 207 33.95 6.38 0.79
C PHE A 207 35.12 7.38 0.89
N LYS A 208 36.15 7.07 1.69
CA LYS A 208 37.34 7.93 1.83
C LYS A 208 38.08 8.12 0.50
N SER A 209 38.20 7.06 -0.31
CA SER A 209 38.83 7.15 -1.64
C SER A 209 38.05 8.03 -2.62
N LYS A 210 36.72 8.05 -2.54
CA LYS A 210 35.87 8.94 -3.34
C LYS A 210 36.04 10.42 -2.99
N ILE A 211 36.28 10.75 -1.72
CA ILE A 211 36.50 12.14 -1.30
C ILE A 211 37.82 12.67 -1.90
N ALA A 212 38.81 11.80 -2.12
CA ALA A 212 40.11 12.14 -2.71
C ALA A 212 40.78 13.35 -2.01
N SER A 213 40.58 13.49 -0.69
CA SER A 213 41.11 14.62 0.07
C SER A 213 42.65 14.59 0.13
N PRO A 214 43.33 15.72 -0.12
CA PRO A 214 44.78 15.82 0.06
C PRO A 214 45.21 15.83 1.54
N ILE A 215 44.25 15.96 2.47
CA ILE A 215 44.46 16.02 3.91
C ILE A 215 43.85 14.77 4.57
N ALA A 216 44.46 14.32 5.67
CA ALA A 216 43.92 13.24 6.49
C ALA A 216 42.47 13.55 6.91
N LEU A 217 41.57 12.64 6.56
CA LEU A 217 40.15 12.75 6.87
C LEU A 217 39.90 12.45 8.36
N ASP A 218 38.96 13.18 8.95
CA ASP A 218 38.46 12.89 10.29
C ASP A 218 37.71 11.54 10.32
N ALA A 219 37.45 11.04 11.53
CA ALA A 219 36.73 9.80 11.74
C ALA A 219 35.34 9.85 11.11
N VAL A 220 35.04 8.87 10.25
CA VAL A 220 33.73 8.78 9.58
C VAL A 220 32.67 8.35 10.58
N ILE A 221 31.54 9.06 10.58
CA ILE A 221 30.35 8.67 11.33
C ILE A 221 29.50 7.76 10.45
N ILE A 222 29.07 6.64 11.02
CA ILE A 222 28.44 5.54 10.32
C ILE A 222 27.13 5.21 11.03
N SER A 223 26.14 4.78 10.26
CA SER A 223 24.98 4.05 10.79
C SER A 223 24.87 2.72 10.05
N ALA A 224 24.52 1.66 10.78
CA ALA A 224 24.35 0.32 10.22
C ALA A 224 22.98 -0.23 10.58
N LYS A 225 22.35 -0.94 9.65
CA LYS A 225 21.08 -1.63 9.86
C LYS A 225 21.16 -3.04 9.28
N LEU A 226 20.85 -4.03 10.12
CA LEU A 226 20.63 -5.41 9.69
C LEU A 226 19.14 -5.68 9.64
N SER A 227 18.67 -6.11 8.48
CA SER A 227 17.24 -6.37 8.21
C SER A 227 17.00 -7.85 7.97
N TYR A 228 16.09 -8.42 8.75
CA TYR A 228 15.67 -9.82 8.70
C TYR A 228 14.20 -9.87 8.32
N GLU A 229 13.88 -10.47 7.17
CA GLU A 229 12.51 -10.65 6.74
C GLU A 229 12.05 -12.08 7.00
N LEU A 230 11.05 -12.25 7.87
CA LEU A 230 10.35 -13.50 8.06
C LEU A 230 9.17 -13.56 7.08
N LYS A 231 9.25 -14.49 6.13
CA LYS A 231 8.19 -14.78 5.15
C LYS A 231 7.39 -16.00 5.62
N ASP A 232 6.12 -16.03 5.21
CA ASP A 232 5.21 -17.18 5.33
C ASP A 232 4.79 -17.56 6.76
N PHE A 233 3.74 -16.89 7.25
CA PHE A 233 3.02 -17.28 8.48
C PHE A 233 1.92 -18.33 8.22
N GLU A 234 2.20 -19.35 7.40
CA GLU A 234 1.19 -20.30 6.91
C GLU A 234 0.59 -21.20 8.00
N TYR A 235 1.29 -21.39 9.13
CA TYR A 235 0.84 -22.28 10.20
C TYR A 235 -0.30 -21.71 11.06
N PHE A 236 -0.64 -20.42 10.90
CA PHE A 236 -1.72 -19.81 11.66
C PHE A 236 -3.04 -19.87 10.87
N SER A 237 -3.88 -20.84 11.20
CA SER A 237 -5.29 -20.85 10.82
C SER A 237 -6.13 -20.48 12.03
N TRP A 238 -7.02 -19.49 11.87
CA TRP A 238 -8.15 -19.35 12.78
C TRP A 238 -8.91 -20.68 12.75
N LYS A 239 -9.38 -21.15 13.92
CA LYS A 239 -10.10 -22.43 14.03
C LYS A 239 -11.17 -22.47 12.94
N LYS A 240 -10.87 -23.19 11.85
CA LYS A 240 -11.84 -23.44 10.80
C LYS A 240 -12.85 -24.34 11.49
N THR A 241 -14.06 -23.85 11.74
CA THR A 241 -15.18 -24.73 12.09
C THR A 241 -15.35 -25.61 10.87
N THR A 242 -14.64 -26.73 10.83
CA THR A 242 -14.75 -27.71 9.76
C THR A 242 -16.20 -28.17 9.83
N GLN A 243 -17.01 -27.65 8.93
CA GLN A 243 -18.30 -28.23 8.58
C GLN A 243 -17.97 -29.57 7.90
N THR A 244 -17.54 -30.55 8.69
CA THR A 244 -17.53 -31.95 8.28
C THR A 244 -19.00 -32.31 8.15
N ASN A 245 -19.43 -32.59 6.92
CA ASN A 245 -20.79 -33.00 6.52
C ASN A 245 -21.31 -34.27 7.23
N GLU A 246 -20.63 -34.78 8.25
CA GLU A 246 -20.93 -36.08 8.84
C GLU A 246 -21.87 -35.97 10.05
N PHE A 247 -21.93 -34.84 10.77
CA PHE A 247 -22.92 -34.63 11.85
C PHE A 247 -23.23 -33.13 12.04
N PHE A 248 -24.31 -32.66 11.41
CA PHE A 248 -24.90 -31.34 11.63
C PHE A 248 -25.59 -31.30 13.01
N ASP A 249 -24.92 -30.73 14.00
CA ASP A 249 -25.54 -30.39 15.29
C ASP A 249 -26.13 -28.98 15.18
N VAL A 250 -27.41 -28.82 15.50
CA VAL A 250 -28.12 -27.52 15.49
C VAL A 250 -27.41 -26.49 16.39
N LYS A 251 -26.71 -26.94 17.43
CA LYS A 251 -25.90 -26.06 18.29
C LYS A 251 -24.71 -25.42 17.55
N LYS A 252 -24.18 -26.06 16.51
CA LYS A 252 -23.10 -25.51 15.66
C LYS A 252 -23.62 -24.45 14.67
N LEU A 253 -24.93 -24.36 14.42
CA LEU A 253 -25.51 -23.27 13.62
C LEU A 253 -25.48 -21.92 14.35
N VAL A 254 -25.35 -21.93 15.67
CA VAL A 254 -25.20 -20.72 16.50
C VAL A 254 -23.74 -20.24 16.52
N GLU A 255 -22.79 -21.10 16.18
CA GLU A 255 -21.36 -20.75 16.11
C GLU A 255 -21.02 -20.13 14.75
N LEU A 256 -21.09 -18.81 14.67
CA LEU A 256 -20.70 -18.06 13.49
C LEU A 256 -19.18 -18.22 13.22
N PRO A 257 -18.78 -18.47 11.96
CA PRO A 257 -17.36 -18.60 11.63
C PRO A 257 -16.67 -17.25 11.80
N PHE A 258 -15.63 -17.20 12.62
CA PHE A 258 -14.91 -15.98 12.94
C PHE A 258 -13.43 -16.10 12.59
N GLY A 259 -12.86 -15.01 12.09
CA GLY A 259 -11.45 -14.90 11.74
C GLY A 259 -11.19 -14.89 10.22
N ALA A 260 -9.93 -14.68 9.89
CA ALA A 260 -9.45 -14.68 8.51
C ALA A 260 -9.15 -16.10 8.04
N GLU A 261 -9.37 -16.39 6.76
CA GLU A 261 -9.03 -17.71 6.20
C GLU A 261 -7.52 -18.00 6.28
N LYS A 262 -6.69 -16.96 6.16
CA LYS A 262 -5.24 -17.00 6.23
C LYS A 262 -4.73 -15.98 7.24
N ASN A 263 -3.48 -16.11 7.67
CA ASN A 263 -2.86 -15.10 8.50
C ASN A 263 -2.90 -13.73 7.78
N PRO A 264 -3.41 -12.67 8.43
CA PRO A 264 -3.43 -11.32 7.84
C PRO A 264 -2.03 -10.73 7.63
N ILE A 265 -1.02 -11.24 8.33
CA ILE A 265 0.37 -10.81 8.20
C ILE A 265 1.03 -11.56 7.04
N GLN A 266 1.52 -10.82 6.06
CA GLN A 266 2.26 -11.34 4.91
C GLN A 266 3.73 -11.58 5.25
N SER A 267 4.39 -10.60 5.84
CA SER A 267 5.77 -10.73 6.32
C SER A 267 6.03 -9.83 7.52
N ALA A 268 7.01 -10.20 8.32
CA ALA A 268 7.51 -9.38 9.43
C ALA A 268 8.97 -9.04 9.17
N LEU A 269 9.28 -7.75 9.11
CA LEU A 269 10.63 -7.23 8.95
C LEU A 269 11.17 -6.82 10.32
N LEU A 270 12.20 -7.50 10.81
CA LEU A 270 12.93 -7.14 12.02
C LEU A 270 14.21 -6.40 11.62
N ASN A 271 14.39 -5.20 12.15
CA ASN A 271 15.56 -4.37 11.92
C ASN A 271 16.34 -4.18 13.22
N ALA A 272 17.63 -4.51 13.20
CA ALA A 272 18.60 -4.19 14.25
C ALA A 272 19.48 -3.02 13.79
N ILE A 273 19.47 -1.90 14.51
CA ILE A 273 19.99 -0.62 14.05
C ILE A 273 21.06 -0.10 15.02
N TRP A 274 22.21 0.30 14.48
CA TRP A 274 23.28 1.07 15.14
C TRP A 274 23.33 2.48 14.57
N PRO A 275 22.70 3.47 15.22
CA PRO A 275 22.71 4.83 14.74
C PRO A 275 24.01 5.55 15.14
N ARG A 276 24.60 6.29 14.19
CA ARG A 276 25.61 7.36 14.42
C ARG A 276 26.77 6.97 15.34
N PHE A 277 27.52 5.93 14.99
CA PHE A 277 28.76 5.56 15.67
C PHE A 277 29.99 5.92 14.83
N ARG A 278 31.15 6.08 15.48
CA ARG A 278 32.42 6.35 14.79
C ARG A 278 33.01 5.06 14.24
N GLU A 279 33.70 5.13 13.11
CA GLU A 279 34.37 3.99 12.47
C GLU A 279 35.28 3.15 13.40
N SER A 280 35.82 3.74 14.47
CA SER A 280 36.68 3.05 15.43
C SER A 280 35.92 2.26 16.51
N THR A 281 34.59 2.35 16.56
CA THR A 281 33.77 1.80 17.66
C THR A 281 33.43 0.33 17.44
N ILE A 282 33.17 -0.05 16.20
CA ILE A 282 32.73 -1.39 15.81
C ILE A 282 33.66 -1.87 14.71
N VAL A 283 34.27 -3.04 14.90
CA VAL A 283 35.14 -3.64 13.89
C VAL A 283 34.34 -4.61 13.05
N ASP A 284 34.24 -4.35 11.75
CA ASP A 284 33.67 -5.28 10.78
C ASP A 284 34.57 -5.38 9.53
N CYS A 285 35.19 -6.54 9.40
CA CYS A 285 36.24 -6.89 8.45
C CYS A 285 36.00 -8.31 7.90
N SER A 286 36.73 -8.68 6.86
CA SER A 286 36.60 -10.01 6.23
C SER A 286 36.91 -11.18 7.14
N THR A 287 37.66 -10.97 8.21
CA THR A 287 38.05 -12.01 9.17
C THR A 287 37.31 -11.94 10.50
N TYR A 288 36.67 -10.81 10.82
CA TYR A 288 36.10 -10.56 12.14
C TYR A 288 35.01 -9.50 12.08
N SER A 289 33.90 -9.72 12.80
CA SER A 289 32.76 -8.80 12.85
C SER A 289 32.19 -8.71 14.26
N ASP A 290 32.14 -7.50 14.80
CA ASP A 290 31.47 -7.14 16.07
C ASP A 290 29.97 -6.86 15.88
N ILE A 291 29.44 -6.94 14.66
CA ILE A 291 28.04 -6.61 14.36
C ILE A 291 27.15 -7.81 14.72
N ASP A 292 26.87 -7.98 16.00
CA ASP A 292 25.87 -8.93 16.51
C ASP A 292 24.51 -8.23 16.70
N PRO A 293 23.45 -8.64 15.99
CA PRO A 293 22.09 -8.11 16.16
C PRO A 293 21.63 -7.98 17.61
N LEU A 294 22.05 -8.90 18.48
CA LEU A 294 21.67 -8.88 19.90
C LEU A 294 22.23 -7.68 20.66
N MET A 295 23.35 -7.12 20.19
CA MET A 295 24.02 -5.96 20.79
C MET A 295 23.57 -4.64 20.16
N ALA A 296 22.62 -4.67 19.21
CA ALA A 296 22.12 -3.46 18.57
C ALA A 296 21.32 -2.59 19.56
N PRO A 297 21.55 -1.27 19.60
CA PRO A 297 20.88 -0.39 20.55
C PRO A 297 19.39 -0.19 20.26
N ASN A 298 18.99 -0.22 18.99
CA ASN A 298 17.61 0.06 18.57
C ASN A 298 17.09 -1.09 17.71
N TRP A 299 15.92 -1.62 18.07
CA TRP A 299 15.23 -2.65 17.30
C TRP A 299 13.88 -2.13 16.82
N THR A 300 13.54 -2.37 15.56
CA THR A 300 12.20 -2.07 15.02
C THR A 300 11.62 -3.29 14.34
N ILE A 301 10.31 -3.49 14.46
CA ILE A 301 9.58 -4.54 13.76
C ILE A 301 8.46 -3.92 12.93
N THR A 302 8.46 -4.21 11.64
CA THR A 302 7.45 -3.73 10.69
C THR A 302 6.67 -4.91 10.17
N LEU A 303 5.35 -4.90 10.37
CA LEU A 303 4.45 -5.94 9.87
C LEU A 303 3.85 -5.51 8.54
N LYS A 304 4.07 -6.30 7.49
CA LYS A 304 3.42 -6.13 6.20
C LYS A 304 2.11 -6.88 6.23
N MET A 305 1.00 -6.14 6.17
CA MET A 305 -0.35 -6.69 6.14
C MET A 305 -0.72 -7.06 4.71
N ARG A 306 -1.47 -8.14 4.53
CA ARG A 306 -1.99 -8.56 3.23
C ARG A 306 -3.17 -7.66 2.83
N GLU A 307 -3.21 -7.23 1.56
CA GLU A 307 -4.22 -6.28 1.06
C GLU A 307 -5.62 -6.91 0.83
N ASN A 308 -5.69 -8.25 0.70
CA ASN A 308 -6.92 -8.99 0.45
C ASN A 308 -7.14 -10.07 1.51
N ILE A 309 -7.62 -9.66 2.68
CA ILE A 309 -7.96 -10.58 3.78
C ILE A 309 -9.42 -10.99 3.61
N VAL A 310 -9.66 -12.26 3.30
CA VAL A 310 -11.01 -12.83 3.31
C VAL A 310 -11.32 -13.25 4.74
N CYS A 311 -12.30 -12.57 5.34
CA CYS A 311 -12.84 -12.94 6.64
C CYS A 311 -14.03 -13.88 6.45
N GLN A 312 -14.06 -14.97 7.23
CA GLN A 312 -15.09 -16.00 7.09
C GLN A 312 -16.49 -15.44 7.40
N LEU A 313 -16.60 -14.61 8.46
CA LEU A 313 -17.85 -13.97 8.84
C LEU A 313 -18.37 -13.02 7.75
N SER A 314 -17.50 -12.18 7.19
CA SER A 314 -17.91 -11.23 6.15
C SER A 314 -18.40 -11.94 4.90
N GLU A 315 -17.78 -13.08 4.55
CA GLU A 315 -18.25 -13.91 3.44
C GLU A 315 -19.64 -14.50 3.74
N THR A 316 -19.88 -15.00 4.95
CA THR A 316 -21.21 -15.51 5.33
C THR A 316 -22.29 -14.44 5.35
N ILE A 317 -21.98 -13.24 5.88
CA ILE A 317 -22.91 -12.11 5.89
C ILE A 317 -23.15 -11.63 4.45
N GLY A 318 -22.11 -11.53 3.62
CA GLY A 318 -22.25 -11.18 2.20
C GLY A 318 -23.20 -12.14 1.48
N LYS A 319 -23.02 -13.45 1.64
CA LYS A 319 -23.93 -14.46 1.09
C LYS A 319 -25.36 -14.34 1.63
N MET A 320 -25.52 -13.98 2.91
CA MET A 320 -26.84 -13.75 3.50
C MET A 320 -27.51 -12.50 2.92
N MET A 321 -26.76 -11.42 2.71
CA MET A 321 -27.26 -10.20 2.06
C MET A 321 -27.65 -10.49 0.60
N ASP A 322 -26.82 -11.22 -0.14
CA ASP A 322 -27.13 -11.68 -1.50
C ASP A 322 -28.41 -12.54 -1.55
N LEU A 323 -28.65 -13.35 -0.50
CA LEU A 323 -29.88 -14.13 -0.35
C LEU A 323 -31.10 -13.26 -0.04
N LEU A 324 -30.95 -12.20 0.76
CA LEU A 324 -32.03 -11.25 1.06
C LEU A 324 -32.44 -10.44 -0.18
N ASP A 325 -31.48 -10.12 -1.04
CA ASP A 325 -31.73 -9.44 -2.31
C ASP A 325 -32.32 -10.38 -3.38
N SER A 326 -32.30 -11.70 -3.14
CA SER A 326 -32.83 -12.68 -4.07
C SER A 326 -34.38 -12.72 -4.04
N THR A 327 -35.01 -12.51 -5.19
CA THR A 327 -36.47 -12.58 -5.37
C THR A 327 -36.98 -14.00 -5.65
N ASN A 328 -36.11 -15.00 -5.48
CA ASN A 328 -36.47 -16.40 -5.70
C ASN A 328 -37.39 -16.89 -4.58
N LEU A 329 -38.34 -17.75 -4.93
CA LEU A 329 -39.18 -18.40 -3.92
C LEU A 329 -38.30 -19.26 -3.02
N LEU A 330 -38.65 -19.36 -1.73
CA LEU A 330 -37.99 -20.24 -0.75
C LEU A 330 -37.86 -21.69 -1.26
N MET A 331 -38.83 -22.14 -2.06
CA MET A 331 -38.80 -23.46 -2.69
C MET A 331 -37.76 -23.57 -3.81
N ASP A 332 -37.48 -22.50 -4.54
CA ASP A 332 -36.45 -22.48 -5.58
C ASP A 332 -35.05 -22.46 -4.94
N THR A 333 -34.85 -21.68 -3.86
CA THR A 333 -33.58 -21.60 -3.13
C THR A 333 -33.24 -22.87 -2.36
N LEU A 334 -34.23 -23.57 -1.80
CA LEU A 334 -34.05 -24.89 -1.18
C LEU A 334 -34.00 -26.04 -2.19
N GLY A 335 -34.15 -25.77 -3.50
CA GLY A 335 -34.18 -26.78 -4.56
C GLY A 335 -35.44 -27.66 -4.58
N LEU A 336 -36.48 -27.27 -3.86
CA LEU A 336 -37.74 -27.99 -3.64
C LEU A 336 -38.75 -27.84 -4.78
N SER A 337 -38.63 -26.80 -5.62
CA SER A 337 -39.52 -26.62 -6.77
C SER A 337 -39.39 -27.71 -7.82
N ARG A 338 -38.18 -28.27 -7.96
CA ARG A 338 -37.89 -29.36 -8.90
C ARG A 338 -38.40 -30.73 -8.41
N SER A 339 -38.41 -30.97 -7.10
CA SER A 339 -38.91 -32.21 -6.50
C SER A 339 -40.43 -32.25 -6.39
N LEU A 340 -41.08 -31.10 -6.17
CA LEU A 340 -42.55 -30.97 -6.13
C LEU A 340 -43.21 -30.92 -7.51
N GLY A 341 -42.46 -31.02 -8.60
CA GLY A 341 -43.00 -30.99 -9.97
C GLY A 341 -43.56 -29.63 -10.40
N LEU A 342 -43.27 -28.55 -9.66
CA LEU A 342 -43.74 -27.18 -9.89
C LEU A 342 -43.00 -26.47 -11.04
N ILE A 343 -42.69 -27.20 -12.11
CA ILE A 343 -41.89 -26.74 -13.25
C ILE A 343 -42.75 -25.89 -14.20
N ASN A 344 -44.08 -25.98 -14.08
CA ASN A 344 -45.01 -25.31 -14.99
C ASN A 344 -45.36 -23.89 -14.49
N PRO A 345 -45.09 -22.81 -15.26
CA PRO A 345 -45.26 -21.42 -14.81
C PRO A 345 -46.68 -21.05 -14.38
N LEU A 346 -47.69 -21.75 -14.90
CA LEU A 346 -49.10 -21.53 -14.56
C LEU A 346 -49.45 -22.03 -13.16
N HIS A 347 -48.79 -23.09 -12.66
CA HIS A 347 -48.95 -23.54 -11.26
C HIS A 347 -48.45 -22.50 -10.25
N LYS A 348 -47.49 -21.66 -10.66
CA LYS A 348 -46.97 -20.53 -9.88
C LYS A 348 -48.03 -19.44 -9.62
N ILE A 349 -49.11 -19.43 -10.43
CA ILE A 349 -50.19 -18.43 -10.39
C ILE A 349 -51.47 -19.01 -9.78
N THR A 350 -51.71 -20.32 -9.95
CA THR A 350 -52.98 -20.96 -9.55
C THR A 350 -52.94 -21.65 -8.19
N GLU A 351 -51.77 -22.00 -7.65
CA GLU A 351 -51.68 -22.61 -6.31
C GLU A 351 -51.66 -21.57 -5.19
N ALA A 352 -52.47 -21.83 -4.16
CA ALA A 352 -52.47 -21.05 -2.92
C ALA A 352 -51.06 -21.08 -2.29
N PRO A 353 -50.61 -19.98 -1.66
CA PRO A 353 -49.28 -19.91 -1.05
C PRO A 353 -49.09 -21.11 -0.14
N ILE A 354 -48.13 -21.98 -0.47
CA ILE A 354 -47.84 -23.17 0.32
C ILE A 354 -47.36 -22.67 1.67
N THR A 355 -48.21 -22.80 2.68
CA THR A 355 -47.85 -22.43 4.06
C THR A 355 -46.69 -23.32 4.48
N ILE A 356 -45.72 -22.75 5.19
CA ILE A 356 -44.56 -23.46 5.72
C ILE A 356 -44.98 -24.74 6.48
N SER A 357 -46.11 -24.74 7.18
CA SER A 357 -46.67 -25.93 7.84
C SER A 357 -47.03 -27.08 6.88
N LYS A 358 -47.43 -26.79 5.64
CA LYS A 358 -47.65 -27.81 4.60
C LYS A 358 -46.32 -28.34 4.06
N LEU A 359 -45.29 -27.50 3.96
CA LEU A 359 -43.95 -27.91 3.58
C LEU A 359 -43.35 -28.89 4.61
N VAL A 360 -43.45 -28.56 5.90
CA VAL A 360 -42.98 -29.43 7.00
C VAL A 360 -43.74 -30.76 7.00
N LYS A 361 -45.07 -30.74 6.82
CA LYS A 361 -45.89 -31.97 6.73
C LYS A 361 -45.59 -32.81 5.49
N ALA A 362 -45.24 -32.19 4.38
CA ALA A 362 -44.82 -32.88 3.15
C ALA A 362 -43.43 -33.51 3.32
N ALA A 363 -42.47 -32.81 3.94
CA ALA A 363 -41.15 -33.33 4.28
C ALA A 363 -41.21 -34.49 5.31
N MET A 364 -42.20 -34.45 6.22
CA MET A 364 -42.49 -35.55 7.17
C MET A 364 -43.08 -36.82 6.53
N GLY A 365 -43.31 -36.85 5.22
CA GLY A 365 -43.94 -37.98 4.54
C GLY A 365 -45.40 -38.21 4.92
N GLN A 366 -46.04 -37.26 5.62
CA GLN A 366 -47.43 -37.38 6.08
C GLN A 366 -48.47 -36.99 5.01
N SER A 367 -48.03 -36.49 3.86
CA SER A 367 -48.92 -36.25 2.70
C SER A 367 -49.03 -37.51 1.84
N THR A 368 -50.24 -38.05 1.70
CA THR A 368 -50.52 -39.31 1.01
C THR A 368 -50.25 -39.34 -0.50
N ASN A 369 -49.83 -38.23 -1.12
CA ASN A 369 -49.81 -38.07 -2.58
C ASN A 369 -48.45 -37.59 -3.17
N VAL A 370 -47.34 -37.65 -2.44
CA VAL A 370 -46.02 -37.23 -2.98
C VAL A 370 -45.04 -38.39 -2.93
N THR A 371 -44.64 -38.88 -4.10
CA THR A 371 -43.57 -39.87 -4.29
C THR A 371 -42.24 -39.30 -3.83
N GLU A 372 -41.51 -40.06 -2.99
CA GLU A 372 -40.16 -39.82 -2.46
C GLU A 372 -39.60 -38.39 -2.62
N PHE A 373 -39.83 -37.59 -1.59
CA PHE A 373 -39.17 -36.31 -1.37
C PHE A 373 -37.66 -36.54 -1.24
N LYS A 374 -36.87 -36.08 -2.23
CA LYS A 374 -35.39 -36.14 -2.15
C LYS A 374 -34.81 -34.78 -2.49
N GLY A 375 -34.78 -33.91 -1.48
CA GLY A 375 -34.13 -32.61 -1.56
C GLY A 375 -32.59 -32.71 -1.55
N PRO A 376 -31.87 -31.61 -1.79
CA PRO A 376 -30.40 -31.57 -1.68
C PRO A 376 -29.88 -31.76 -0.25
N ILE A 377 -30.75 -31.63 0.76
CA ILE A 377 -30.49 -31.87 2.17
C ILE A 377 -31.18 -33.18 2.56
N SER A 378 -30.51 -34.07 3.31
CA SER A 378 -31.13 -35.29 3.81
C SER A 378 -32.21 -34.98 4.84
N ASP A 379 -33.27 -35.79 4.86
CA ASP A 379 -34.40 -35.60 5.77
C ASP A 379 -33.95 -35.62 7.24
N ASP A 380 -32.95 -36.43 7.58
CA ASP A 380 -32.35 -36.50 8.92
C ASP A 380 -31.76 -35.17 9.41
N LEU A 381 -31.39 -34.26 8.49
CA LEU A 381 -30.82 -32.95 8.79
C LEU A 381 -31.82 -31.81 8.61
N LEU A 382 -32.69 -31.92 7.61
CA LEU A 382 -33.73 -30.94 7.31
C LEU A 382 -34.75 -30.86 8.45
N MET A 383 -35.12 -32.02 9.02
CA MET A 383 -36.14 -32.13 10.05
C MET A 383 -35.74 -31.42 11.36
N PRO A 384 -34.54 -31.65 11.94
CA PRO A 384 -34.05 -30.86 13.08
C PRO A 384 -33.97 -29.35 12.82
N MET A 385 -33.56 -28.92 11.62
CA MET A 385 -33.49 -27.49 11.28
C MET A 385 -34.88 -26.86 11.19
N LEU A 386 -35.85 -27.55 10.58
CA LEU A 386 -37.23 -27.08 10.50
C LEU A 386 -37.88 -27.01 11.88
N TYR A 387 -37.59 -27.96 12.77
CA TYR A 387 -38.08 -27.92 14.15
C TYR A 387 -37.43 -26.82 14.99
N TYR A 388 -36.17 -26.48 14.72
CA TYR A 388 -35.53 -25.34 15.33
C TYR A 388 -36.11 -24.01 14.83
N ILE A 389 -36.40 -23.87 13.53
CA ILE A 389 -36.97 -22.64 12.97
C ILE A 389 -38.46 -22.52 13.31
N PHE A 390 -39.19 -23.64 13.41
CA PHE A 390 -40.63 -23.71 13.64
C PHE A 390 -40.96 -24.68 14.79
N PRO A 391 -40.71 -24.29 16.04
CA PRO A 391 -41.00 -25.15 17.19
C PRO A 391 -42.50 -25.42 17.40
N ASP A 392 -43.40 -24.66 16.75
CA ASP A 392 -44.86 -24.92 16.68
C ASP A 392 -45.25 -26.14 15.83
N ALA A 393 -44.31 -26.71 15.06
CA ALA A 393 -44.60 -27.82 14.17
C ALA A 393 -44.75 -29.17 14.90
N VAL A 394 -44.30 -29.28 16.15
CA VAL A 394 -44.33 -30.50 16.96
C VAL A 394 -44.86 -30.16 18.35
N GLU A 395 -45.78 -30.97 18.88
CA GLU A 395 -46.43 -30.74 20.17
C GLU A 395 -45.45 -30.83 21.37
N ASP A 396 -44.37 -31.63 21.24
CA ASP A 396 -43.31 -31.81 22.24
C ASP A 396 -41.94 -31.29 21.73
N SER A 397 -41.83 -29.98 21.48
CA SER A 397 -40.58 -29.37 21.01
C SER A 397 -39.58 -29.13 22.16
N VAL A 398 -38.29 -29.36 21.90
CA VAL A 398 -37.19 -29.05 22.85
C VAL A 398 -36.87 -27.55 22.89
N PHE A 399 -37.33 -26.79 21.89
CA PHE A 399 -36.99 -25.37 21.66
C PHE A 399 -38.26 -24.50 21.65
N ASN A 400 -39.08 -24.59 22.69
CA ASN A 400 -40.35 -23.87 22.77
C ASN A 400 -40.17 -22.34 22.67
N TYR A 401 -41.17 -21.68 22.09
CA TYR A 401 -41.29 -20.22 22.16
C TYR A 401 -41.37 -19.77 23.63
N PRO A 402 -40.80 -18.61 23.99
CA PRO A 402 -40.99 -18.04 25.31
C PRO A 402 -42.47 -17.74 25.54
N GLU A 403 -42.97 -17.97 26.75
CA GLU A 403 -44.39 -17.81 27.11
C GLU A 403 -44.93 -16.37 26.95
N HIS A 404 -44.06 -15.38 26.76
CA HIS A 404 -44.40 -13.96 26.65
C HIS A 404 -43.80 -13.34 25.37
N LEU A 405 -44.51 -13.49 24.24
CA LEU A 405 -44.24 -12.73 23.02
C LEU A 405 -44.95 -11.37 23.13
N GLU A 406 -44.26 -10.32 23.61
CA GLU A 406 -44.79 -8.95 23.54
C GLU A 406 -44.64 -8.43 22.11
N VAL A 407 -45.56 -8.82 21.23
CA VAL A 407 -45.77 -8.05 20.01
C VAL A 407 -46.54 -6.79 20.43
N GLU A 408 -45.91 -5.62 20.39
CA GLU A 408 -46.59 -4.33 20.62
C GLU A 408 -47.68 -4.11 19.56
N PHE A 409 -48.86 -4.68 19.77
CA PHE A 409 -50.05 -4.32 19.02
C PHE A 409 -50.57 -3.00 19.61
N LYS A 410 -50.34 -1.89 18.91
CA LYS A 410 -51.20 -0.71 19.06
C LYS A 410 -52.63 -1.16 18.76
N GLN A 411 -53.41 -1.38 19.82
CA GLN A 411 -54.82 -1.73 19.74
C GLN A 411 -55.56 -0.65 18.94
N ALA A 412 -55.98 -0.99 17.72
CA ALA A 412 -57.13 -0.37 17.10
C ALA A 412 -58.31 -1.32 17.35
N GLU A 413 -59.31 -0.81 18.05
CA GLU A 413 -60.55 -1.52 18.35
C GLU A 413 -61.24 -1.97 17.06
N GLY A 414 -61.71 -3.22 17.05
CA GLY A 414 -62.69 -3.70 16.09
C GLY A 414 -62.11 -4.48 14.91
N SER A 415 -62.35 -5.79 14.94
CA SER A 415 -62.18 -6.78 13.86
C SER A 415 -60.75 -7.10 13.39
N GLU A 416 -60.46 -8.41 13.34
CA GLU A 416 -59.29 -9.07 12.75
C GLU A 416 -58.05 -9.32 13.64
N SER A 417 -58.22 -10.06 14.74
CA SER A 417 -57.13 -10.86 15.33
C SER A 417 -56.84 -12.13 14.52
N ARG A 418 -56.60 -11.99 13.21
CA ARG A 418 -56.20 -13.10 12.31
C ARG A 418 -55.06 -12.77 11.34
N LEU A 419 -54.53 -11.55 11.37
CA LEU A 419 -53.48 -11.14 10.43
C LEU A 419 -52.10 -11.75 10.75
N CYS A 420 -51.83 -12.10 12.01
CA CYS A 420 -50.52 -12.64 12.42
C CYS A 420 -50.49 -14.17 12.61
N GLY A 421 -51.58 -14.89 12.38
CA GLY A 421 -51.60 -16.37 12.45
C GLY A 421 -50.69 -17.05 11.41
N TYR A 422 -50.15 -16.28 10.47
CA TYR A 422 -49.23 -16.73 9.42
C TYR A 422 -47.77 -16.32 9.66
N VAL A 423 -47.48 -15.53 10.71
CA VAL A 423 -46.12 -15.10 11.04
C VAL A 423 -45.52 -16.11 12.01
N LYS A 424 -44.51 -16.84 11.54
CA LYS A 424 -43.75 -17.78 12.37
C LYS A 424 -42.42 -17.15 12.76
N THR A 425 -42.12 -17.14 14.05
CA THR A 425 -40.86 -16.60 14.60
C THR A 425 -39.90 -17.74 14.93
N SER A 426 -38.66 -17.42 15.30
CA SER A 426 -37.68 -18.42 15.75
C SER A 426 -37.58 -18.46 17.30
N PRO A 427 -37.04 -19.53 17.90
CA PRO A 427 -36.81 -19.62 19.35
C PRO A 427 -35.87 -18.51 19.86
N THR A 428 -35.90 -18.25 21.17
CA THR A 428 -35.00 -17.28 21.83
C THR A 428 -33.53 -17.61 21.56
N GLY A 429 -32.88 -16.81 20.71
CA GLY A 429 -31.50 -17.02 20.24
C GLY A 429 -31.35 -17.05 18.71
N GLY A 430 -32.45 -17.05 17.95
CA GLY A 430 -32.43 -16.86 16.50
C GLY A 430 -32.31 -15.39 16.07
N LEU A 431 -31.75 -15.15 14.89
CA LEU A 431 -31.63 -13.81 14.27
C LEU A 431 -32.98 -13.18 13.88
N VAL A 432 -34.06 -13.97 13.90
CA VAL A 432 -35.43 -13.57 13.55
C VAL A 432 -36.35 -13.93 14.72
N TRP A 433 -36.05 -13.36 15.89
CA TRP A 433 -36.99 -13.37 17.01
C TRP A 433 -38.02 -12.26 16.82
#